data_AF-A0A4Y3FU54-F1
#
_entry.id   AF-A0A4Y3FU54-F1
#
_cell.length_a   1.000
_cell.length_b   1.000
_cell.length_c   1.000
_cell.angle_alpha   90.00
_cell.angle_beta   90.00
_cell.angle_gamma   90.00
#
_symmetry.space_group_name_H-M   'P 1'
#
loop_
_entity.id
_entity.type
_entity.pdbx_description
1 polymer ?
#
loop_
_entity_poly.entity_id
_entity_poly.type
_entity_poly.pdbx_seq_one_letter_code
_entity_poly.pdbx_strand_id
1 'polypeptide(L)'
;MNMGSVSDQGSQDPYQQLGLDDTDASFEDVQAARDRCLREVGDDPQARARVESSYDAVLMSRLRDRQMGRVSTAAASASEREQSVPVTTGLTAGANMLLSRLKSLRPYATEPSSSTSFMPTLRLAEGKGLLIRLALGTAGLLLVLLDTGAVELLLSLGTIGLFISQIRRGRRPLVSLGWSALLLAIGLALGGLLLQLISLPTEVLLNPDQIEAIPALLLLLIGTLLLA
;
A
#
# COMPACT_ATOMS: atom_id res chain seq x y z
N MET A 1 42.44 19.17 11.29
CA MET A 1 41.45 19.86 10.42
C MET A 1 41.84 19.65 8.97
N ASN A 2 40.95 19.13 8.13
CA ASN A 2 40.31 19.91 7.07
C ASN A 2 39.26 19.03 6.37
N MET A 3 37.99 19.26 6.67
CA MET A 3 36.86 18.70 5.93
C MET A 3 36.91 19.29 4.52
N GLY A 4 37.19 18.45 3.53
CA GLY A 4 36.96 18.79 2.13
C GLY A 4 35.45 18.94 1.93
N SER A 5 35.01 20.20 1.87
CA SER A 5 33.67 20.60 1.45
C SER A 5 33.36 19.99 0.08
N VAL A 6 32.55 18.95 0.06
CA VAL A 6 31.83 18.50 -1.13
C VAL A 6 30.89 19.63 -1.49
N SER A 7 31.28 20.43 -2.47
CA SER A 7 30.49 21.53 -3.01
C SER A 7 29.17 20.97 -3.49
N ASP A 8 28.10 21.46 -2.88
CA ASP A 8 26.71 21.30 -3.27
C ASP A 8 26.52 21.72 -4.74
N GLN A 9 26.56 20.75 -5.67
CA GLN A 9 26.14 20.93 -7.06
C GLN A 9 24.62 20.75 -7.21
N GLY A 10 23.85 20.84 -6.11
CA GLY A 10 22.41 20.59 -6.08
C GLY A 10 21.53 21.84 -6.23
N SER A 11 22.09 23.03 -6.43
CA SER A 11 21.31 24.29 -6.34
C SER A 11 20.95 24.94 -7.69
N GLN A 12 21.24 24.32 -8.83
CA GLN A 12 20.80 24.84 -10.12
C GLN A 12 19.39 24.32 -10.43
N ASP A 13 18.46 25.24 -10.65
CA ASP A 13 17.07 24.92 -10.88
C ASP A 13 16.94 24.07 -12.16
N PRO A 14 16.44 22.82 -12.09
CA PRO A 14 16.39 21.92 -13.25
C PRO A 14 15.54 22.47 -14.40
N TYR A 15 14.61 23.40 -14.11
CA TYR A 15 13.85 24.13 -15.12
C TYR A 15 14.73 25.07 -15.95
N GLN A 16 15.67 25.78 -15.31
CA GLN A 16 16.60 26.67 -16.01
C GLN A 16 17.59 25.89 -16.89
N GLN A 17 17.98 24.67 -16.49
CA GLN A 17 18.84 23.80 -17.30
C GLN A 17 18.15 23.28 -18.58
N LEU A 18 16.81 23.24 -18.61
CA LEU A 18 16.02 22.96 -19.82
C LEU A 18 15.69 24.22 -20.63
N GLY A 19 16.09 25.41 -20.16
CA GLY A 19 15.73 26.69 -20.77
C GLY A 19 14.23 27.00 -20.62
N LEU A 20 13.64 26.63 -19.47
CA LEU A 20 12.28 26.98 -19.09
C LEU A 20 12.35 28.09 -18.03
N ASP A 21 11.67 29.20 -18.30
CA ASP A 21 11.64 30.35 -17.39
C ASP A 21 10.66 30.14 -16.22
N ASP A 22 9.68 29.24 -16.38
CA ASP A 22 8.60 29.02 -15.42
C ASP A 22 8.55 27.57 -14.92
N THR A 23 8.41 27.40 -13.60
CA THR A 23 8.19 26.10 -12.93
C THR A 23 6.83 25.47 -13.31
N ASP A 24 5.89 26.27 -13.79
CA ASP A 24 4.52 25.87 -14.20
C ASP A 24 4.39 25.48 -15.68
N ALA A 25 5.50 25.36 -16.42
CA ALA A 25 5.48 24.98 -17.84
C ALA A 25 4.70 23.66 -18.09
N SER A 26 3.96 23.55 -19.20
CA SER A 26 3.19 22.34 -19.51
C SER A 26 4.12 21.13 -19.65
N PHE A 27 3.59 19.92 -19.44
CA PHE A 27 4.36 18.69 -19.70
C PHE A 27 4.86 18.63 -21.15
N GLU A 28 4.06 19.15 -22.09
CA GLU A 28 4.41 19.26 -23.50
C GLU A 28 5.58 20.23 -23.74
N ASP A 29 5.62 21.35 -23.01
CA ASP A 29 6.71 22.34 -23.10
C ASP A 29 8.03 21.77 -22.56
N VAL A 30 7.97 21.00 -21.47
CA VAL A 30 9.14 20.31 -20.90
C VAL A 30 9.70 19.28 -21.88
N GLN A 31 8.84 18.54 -22.58
CA GLN A 31 9.25 17.57 -23.58
C GLN A 31 9.86 18.25 -24.81
N ALA A 32 9.24 19.33 -25.30
CA ALA A 32 9.76 20.13 -26.41
C ALA A 32 11.12 20.77 -26.07
N ALA A 33 11.31 21.21 -24.82
CA ALA A 33 12.58 21.76 -24.34
C ALA A 33 13.69 20.71 -24.27
N ARG A 34 13.40 19.50 -23.77
CA ARG A 34 14.32 18.36 -23.83
C ARG A 34 14.72 18.04 -25.27
N ASP A 35 13.75 17.94 -26.17
CA ASP A 35 14.00 17.59 -27.57
C ASP A 35 14.77 18.68 -28.32
N ARG A 36 14.64 19.96 -27.91
CA ARG A 36 15.47 21.07 -28.41
C ARG A 36 16.90 20.97 -27.88
N CYS A 37 17.08 20.78 -26.58
CA CYS A 37 18.40 20.63 -25.96
C CYS A 37 19.16 19.41 -26.52
N LEU A 38 18.48 18.28 -26.73
CA LEU A 38 19.08 17.08 -27.33
C LEU A 38 19.51 17.30 -28.79
N ARG A 39 18.78 18.13 -29.55
CA ARG A 39 19.17 18.49 -30.92
C ARG A 39 20.35 19.45 -30.98
N GLU A 40 20.47 20.35 -30.01
CA GLU A 40 21.58 21.31 -29.92
C GLU A 40 22.88 20.67 -29.44
N VAL A 41 22.79 19.65 -28.58
CA VAL A 41 23.94 18.94 -28.00
C VAL A 41 24.59 17.95 -28.99
N GLY A 42 23.87 17.47 -29.99
CA GLY A 42 24.41 16.52 -30.97
C GLY A 42 24.78 15.16 -30.34
N ASP A 43 25.95 14.61 -30.70
CA ASP A 43 26.37 13.25 -30.31
C ASP A 43 27.40 13.21 -29.16
N ASP A 44 27.52 14.30 -28.38
CA ASP A 44 28.35 14.30 -27.17
C ASP A 44 27.65 13.51 -26.05
N PRO A 45 28.20 12.34 -25.64
CA PRO A 45 27.56 11.48 -24.65
C PRO A 45 27.45 12.15 -23.28
N GLN A 46 28.37 13.05 -22.92
CA GLN A 46 28.39 13.67 -21.60
C GLN A 46 27.35 14.79 -21.49
N ALA A 47 27.18 15.57 -22.55
CA ALA A 47 26.20 16.63 -22.59
C ALA A 47 24.76 16.07 -22.72
N ARG A 48 24.56 14.95 -23.45
CA ARG A 48 23.26 14.24 -23.49
C ARG A 48 22.85 13.73 -22.12
N ALA A 49 23.78 13.13 -21.38
CA ALA A 49 23.52 12.65 -20.03
C ALA A 49 23.10 13.78 -19.07
N ARG A 50 23.63 14.99 -19.25
CA ARG A 50 23.21 16.17 -18.46
C ARG A 50 21.77 16.56 -18.75
N VAL A 51 21.38 16.62 -20.03
CA VAL A 51 20.00 16.93 -20.44
C VAL A 51 18.99 15.88 -19.95
N GLU A 52 19.38 14.61 -19.95
CA GLU A 52 18.53 13.54 -19.42
C GLU A 52 18.41 13.62 -17.89
N SER A 53 19.51 13.92 -17.18
CA SER A 53 19.48 14.08 -15.73
C SER A 53 18.63 15.26 -15.26
N SER A 54 18.62 16.37 -16.01
CA SER A 54 17.78 17.53 -15.69
C SER A 54 16.30 17.26 -15.98
N TYR A 55 16.00 16.52 -17.05
CA TYR A 55 14.64 16.05 -17.33
C TYR A 55 14.10 15.13 -16.23
N ASP A 56 14.91 14.18 -15.75
CA ASP A 56 14.53 13.30 -14.64
C ASP A 56 14.31 14.08 -13.34
N ALA A 57 15.13 15.10 -13.07
CA ALA A 57 14.96 15.97 -11.91
C ALA A 57 13.62 16.74 -11.95
N VAL A 58 13.23 17.27 -13.12
CA VAL A 58 11.90 17.91 -13.31
C VAL A 58 10.77 16.90 -13.07
N LEU A 59 10.89 15.68 -13.61
CA LEU A 59 9.87 14.65 -13.44
C LEU A 59 9.72 14.24 -11.97
N MET A 60 10.83 14.05 -11.26
CA MET A 60 10.83 13.70 -9.84
C MET A 60 10.29 14.83 -8.96
N SER A 61 10.54 16.09 -9.31
CA SER A 61 9.94 17.25 -8.62
C SER A 61 8.42 17.22 -8.75
N ARG A 62 7.89 17.04 -9.96
CA ARG A 62 6.43 16.97 -10.21
C ARG A 62 5.77 15.77 -9.56
N LEU A 63 6.49 14.63 -9.49
CA LEU A 63 6.03 13.46 -8.76
C LEU A 63 5.94 13.75 -7.25
N ARG A 64 6.93 14.45 -6.69
CA ARG A 64 6.93 14.88 -5.28
C ARG A 64 5.78 15.84 -4.99
N ASP A 65 5.49 16.78 -5.88
CA ASP A 65 4.36 17.70 -5.73
C ASP A 65 2.99 16.99 -5.79
N ARG A 66 2.87 15.93 -6.61
CA ARG A 66 1.71 15.02 -6.61
C ARG A 66 1.56 14.26 -5.30
N GLN A 67 2.64 13.70 -4.77
CA GLN A 67 2.64 12.97 -3.50
C GLN A 67 2.34 13.89 -2.31
N MET A 68 2.79 15.15 -2.37
CA MET A 68 2.54 16.17 -1.35
C MET A 68 1.19 16.87 -1.48
N GLY A 69 0.34 16.48 -2.45
CA GLY A 69 -0.99 17.06 -2.63
C GLY A 69 -1.00 18.52 -3.12
N ARG A 70 0.11 19.02 -3.69
CA ARG A 70 0.25 20.39 -4.20
C ARG A 70 -0.28 20.59 -5.63
N VAL A 71 -0.97 19.61 -6.20
CA VAL A 71 -1.58 19.72 -7.53
C VAL A 71 -2.92 20.45 -7.42
N SER A 72 -2.86 21.74 -7.10
CA SER A 72 -4.02 22.64 -7.18
C SER A 72 -3.93 23.61 -8.38
N THR A 73 -2.81 23.67 -9.10
CA THR A 73 -2.62 24.64 -10.20
C THR A 73 -3.12 24.13 -11.56
N ALA A 74 -3.12 22.80 -11.80
CA ALA A 74 -3.71 22.22 -13.02
C ALA A 74 -5.25 22.30 -13.06
N ALA A 75 -5.90 22.61 -11.94
CA ALA A 75 -7.35 22.86 -11.90
C ALA A 75 -7.72 24.29 -12.37
N ALA A 76 -6.79 25.25 -12.34
CA ALA A 76 -7.05 26.63 -12.77
C ALA A 76 -7.16 26.75 -14.30
N SER A 77 -6.29 26.07 -15.04
CA SER A 77 -6.26 26.10 -16.52
C SER A 77 -7.34 25.25 -17.19
N ALA A 78 -8.00 24.36 -16.45
CA ALA A 78 -9.25 23.71 -16.90
C ALA A 78 -10.46 24.66 -16.78
N SER A 79 -10.48 25.54 -15.78
CA SER A 79 -11.59 26.46 -15.52
C SER A 79 -11.69 27.61 -16.54
N GLU A 80 -10.57 28.05 -17.12
CA GLU A 80 -10.59 29.13 -18.12
C GLU A 80 -11.13 28.67 -19.48
N ARG A 81 -11.05 27.37 -19.81
CA ARG A 81 -11.59 26.83 -21.08
C ARG A 81 -13.11 26.65 -21.09
N GLU A 82 -13.78 26.62 -19.93
CA GLU A 82 -15.24 26.58 -19.87
C GLU A 82 -15.91 27.95 -19.98
N GLN A 83 -15.15 29.05 -19.86
CA GLN A 83 -15.70 30.41 -19.90
C GLN A 83 -15.93 30.99 -21.30
N SER A 84 -15.54 30.28 -22.37
CA SER A 84 -15.63 30.79 -23.75
C SER A 84 -16.77 30.23 -24.61
N VAL A 85 -17.79 29.59 -24.03
CA VAL A 85 -18.98 29.13 -24.78
C VAL A 85 -20.18 30.03 -24.47
N PRO A 86 -20.63 30.90 -25.38
CA PRO A 86 -21.84 31.69 -25.15
C PRO A 86 -23.07 30.80 -25.42
N VAL A 87 -23.79 30.42 -24.37
CA VAL A 87 -25.10 29.77 -24.51
C VAL A 87 -26.19 30.84 -24.50
N THR A 88 -26.87 30.92 -25.64
CA THR A 88 -28.07 31.71 -25.91
C THR A 88 -29.22 31.40 -24.96
N THR A 89 -29.79 32.49 -24.42
CA THR A 89 -31.14 32.74 -23.88
C THR A 89 -32.16 31.60 -23.92
N GLY A 90 -32.67 31.24 -22.75
CA GLY A 90 -33.87 30.40 -22.58
C GLY A 90 -34.55 30.66 -21.23
N LEU A 91 -35.55 31.54 -21.24
CA LEU A 91 -36.38 31.97 -20.11
C LEU A 91 -37.19 30.80 -19.51
N THR A 92 -36.81 30.31 -18.33
CA THR A 92 -37.72 29.71 -17.31
C THR A 92 -37.11 29.89 -15.92
N ALA A 93 -37.04 31.15 -15.48
CA ALA A 93 -36.64 31.50 -14.13
C ALA A 93 -37.74 31.09 -13.13
N GLY A 94 -37.36 30.36 -12.07
CA GLY A 94 -38.19 30.24 -10.87
C GLY A 94 -38.20 28.85 -10.22
N ALA A 95 -38.61 27.80 -10.92
CA ALA A 95 -38.87 26.49 -10.30
C ALA A 95 -37.67 25.52 -10.33
N ASN A 96 -36.76 25.68 -11.29
CA ASN A 96 -35.62 24.75 -11.47
C ASN A 96 -34.34 25.13 -10.70
N MET A 97 -34.33 26.27 -9.98
CA MET A 97 -33.19 26.66 -9.14
C MET A 97 -33.09 25.84 -7.83
N LEU A 98 -34.22 25.30 -7.35
CA LEU A 98 -34.23 24.39 -6.20
C LEU A 98 -33.91 22.94 -6.61
N LEU A 99 -34.33 22.53 -7.81
CA LEU A 99 -34.03 21.19 -8.34
C LEU A 99 -32.58 21.04 -8.83
N SER A 100 -31.91 22.13 -9.23
CA SER A 100 -30.46 22.12 -9.52
C SER A 100 -29.62 21.96 -8.24
N ARG A 101 -30.03 22.52 -7.10
CA ARG A 101 -29.41 22.25 -5.79
C ARG A 101 -29.66 20.82 -5.26
N LEU A 102 -30.80 20.20 -5.60
CA LEU A 102 -30.98 18.77 -5.30
C LEU A 102 -30.17 17.87 -6.23
N LYS A 103 -29.82 18.33 -7.43
CA LYS A 103 -28.97 17.58 -8.36
C LYS A 103 -27.47 17.69 -8.04
N SER A 104 -27.05 18.71 -7.29
CA SER A 104 -25.74 18.74 -6.63
C SER A 104 -25.65 17.84 -5.38
N LEU A 105 -26.77 17.24 -4.95
CA LEU A 105 -26.80 16.11 -4.03
C LEU A 105 -26.86 14.77 -4.76
N ARG A 106 -26.48 14.74 -6.04
CA ARG A 106 -25.92 13.49 -6.58
C ARG A 106 -24.62 13.29 -5.81
N PRO A 107 -24.47 12.19 -5.04
CA PRO A 107 -23.12 11.77 -4.71
C PRO A 107 -22.39 11.73 -6.05
N TYR A 108 -21.26 12.41 -6.12
CA TYR A 108 -20.22 12.13 -7.10
C TYR A 108 -20.34 10.65 -7.43
N ALA A 109 -20.60 10.31 -8.70
CA ALA A 109 -20.62 8.92 -9.11
C ALA A 109 -19.26 8.39 -8.66
N THR A 110 -19.29 7.70 -7.52
CA THR A 110 -18.11 7.16 -6.90
C THR A 110 -17.56 6.29 -7.98
N GLU A 111 -16.37 6.62 -8.50
CA GLU A 111 -15.53 5.62 -9.14
C GLU A 111 -15.74 4.34 -8.36
N PRO A 112 -16.17 3.24 -8.99
CA PRO A 112 -16.78 2.10 -8.32
C PRO A 112 -16.01 1.85 -7.06
N SER A 113 -16.61 2.28 -5.93
CA SER A 113 -15.93 2.36 -4.65
C SER A 113 -15.33 0.99 -4.47
N SER A 114 -14.00 0.94 -4.47
CA SER A 114 -13.21 -0.29 -4.37
C SER A 114 -14.00 -1.22 -3.47
N SER A 115 -14.64 -2.23 -4.05
CA SER A 115 -15.55 -3.09 -3.32
C SER A 115 -14.73 -3.54 -2.13
N THR A 116 -15.17 -3.16 -0.93
CA THR A 116 -14.44 -3.49 0.28
C THR A 116 -14.63 -4.98 0.43
N SER A 117 -13.81 -5.73 -0.30
CA SER A 117 -13.88 -7.16 -0.36
C SER A 117 -13.40 -7.64 0.99
N PHE A 118 -14.35 -8.00 1.83
CA PHE A 118 -14.09 -8.59 3.13
C PHE A 118 -13.46 -9.99 2.99
N MET A 119 -13.47 -10.56 1.79
CA MET A 119 -12.91 -11.88 1.51
C MET A 119 -11.39 -11.82 1.43
N PRO A 120 -10.69 -12.76 2.09
CA PRO A 120 -9.25 -12.83 2.06
C PRO A 120 -8.79 -13.25 0.66
N THR A 121 -7.90 -12.46 0.07
CA THR A 121 -7.19 -12.88 -1.13
C THR A 121 -6.17 -13.92 -0.73
N LEU A 122 -6.39 -15.16 -1.16
CA LEU A 122 -5.48 -16.25 -0.89
C LEU A 122 -4.30 -16.14 -1.86
N ARG A 123 -3.14 -15.72 -1.35
CA ARG A 123 -1.87 -15.79 -2.08
C ARG A 123 -0.83 -16.46 -1.21
N LEU A 124 -0.24 -17.50 -1.78
CA LEU A 124 0.80 -18.27 -1.11
C LEU A 124 2.02 -17.38 -0.87
N ALA A 125 2.68 -17.55 0.27
CA ALA A 125 3.99 -16.97 0.49
C ALA A 125 4.95 -17.53 -0.58
N GLU A 126 5.70 -16.67 -1.26
CA GLU A 126 6.69 -17.10 -2.25
C GLU A 126 8.12 -16.77 -1.81
N GLY A 127 9.08 -17.53 -2.34
CA GLY A 127 10.51 -17.34 -2.11
C GLY A 127 10.94 -17.55 -0.65
N LYS A 128 11.91 -16.74 -0.19
CA LYS A 128 12.52 -16.85 1.15
C LYS A 128 11.50 -16.65 2.29
N GLY A 129 10.42 -15.92 2.03
CA GLY A 129 9.35 -15.67 3.01
C GLY A 129 8.57 -16.93 3.38
N LEU A 130 8.41 -17.89 2.47
CA LEU A 130 7.76 -19.18 2.74
C LEU A 130 8.62 -20.03 3.69
N LEU A 131 9.90 -20.16 3.38
CA LEU A 131 10.82 -20.99 4.17
C LEU A 131 10.93 -20.48 5.61
N ILE A 132 11.02 -19.16 5.82
CA ILE A 132 11.09 -18.57 7.16
C ILE A 132 9.81 -18.86 7.95
N ARG A 133 8.63 -18.71 7.34
CA ARG A 133 7.34 -18.96 8.02
C ARG A 133 7.17 -20.43 8.37
N LEU A 134 7.55 -21.31 7.45
CA LEU A 134 7.50 -22.75 7.68
C LEU A 134 8.49 -23.18 8.77
N ALA A 135 9.73 -22.70 8.73
CA ALA A 135 10.72 -22.98 9.75
C ALA A 135 10.29 -22.46 11.12
N LEU A 136 9.80 -21.21 11.20
CA LEU A 136 9.37 -20.62 12.46
C LEU A 136 8.14 -21.31 13.03
N GLY A 137 7.16 -21.64 12.20
CA GLY A 137 5.95 -22.29 12.67
C GLY A 137 6.15 -23.77 12.99
N THR A 138 7.02 -24.50 12.26
CA THR A 138 7.41 -25.86 12.66
C THR A 138 8.21 -25.86 13.96
N ALA A 139 9.13 -24.90 14.14
CA ALA A 139 9.84 -24.72 15.40
C ALA A 139 8.87 -24.42 16.55
N GLY A 140 7.89 -23.53 16.34
CA GLY A 140 6.87 -23.24 17.36
C GLY A 140 6.01 -24.46 17.70
N LEU A 141 5.66 -25.29 16.71
CA LEU A 141 4.89 -26.51 16.92
C LEU A 141 5.70 -27.54 17.72
N LEU A 142 6.97 -27.75 17.37
CA LEU A 142 7.88 -28.59 18.15
C LEU A 142 8.03 -28.08 19.60
N LEU A 143 8.12 -26.76 19.78
CA LEU A 143 8.28 -26.17 21.11
C LEU A 143 7.04 -26.40 21.98
N VAL A 144 5.83 -26.31 21.44
CA VAL A 144 4.60 -26.69 22.17
C VAL A 144 4.63 -28.13 22.64
N LEU A 145 5.16 -29.06 21.83
CA LEU A 145 5.23 -30.48 22.21
C LEU A 145 6.24 -30.73 23.34
N LEU A 146 7.26 -29.88 23.47
CA LEU A 146 8.32 -30.04 24.46
C LEU A 146 8.02 -29.33 25.78
N ASP A 147 7.35 -28.18 25.73
CA ASP A 147 7.12 -27.33 26.90
C ASP A 147 5.70 -26.75 26.92
N THR A 148 4.93 -27.11 27.94
CA THR A 148 3.60 -26.56 28.21
C THR A 148 3.66 -25.07 28.57
N GLY A 149 4.73 -24.60 29.22
CA GLY A 149 4.88 -23.21 29.64
C GLY A 149 4.99 -22.22 28.48
N ALA A 150 5.34 -22.69 27.29
CA ALA A 150 5.50 -21.85 26.11
C ALA A 150 4.21 -21.66 25.31
N VAL A 151 3.12 -22.37 25.63
CA VAL A 151 1.87 -22.36 24.83
C VAL A 151 1.31 -20.95 24.65
N GLU A 152 1.16 -20.20 25.74
CA GLU A 152 0.61 -18.83 25.69
C GLU A 152 1.53 -17.85 24.94
N LEU A 153 2.84 -18.00 25.11
CA LEU A 153 3.84 -17.24 24.37
C LEU A 153 3.79 -17.53 22.87
N LEU A 154 3.63 -18.80 22.49
CA LEU A 154 3.58 -19.21 21.09
C LEU A 154 2.29 -18.78 20.41
N LEU A 155 1.15 -18.83 21.11
CA LEU A 155 -0.13 -18.32 20.58
C LEU A 155 -0.09 -16.80 20.42
N SER A 156 0.45 -16.07 21.40
CA SER A 156 0.61 -14.62 21.29
C SER A 156 1.60 -14.21 20.19
N LEU A 157 2.77 -14.87 20.09
CA LEU A 157 3.72 -14.64 19.01
C LEU A 157 3.15 -15.02 17.64
N GLY A 158 2.39 -16.11 17.55
CA GLY A 158 1.76 -16.57 16.32
C GLY A 158 0.68 -15.61 15.82
N THR A 159 -0.15 -15.08 16.72
CA THR A 159 -1.18 -14.08 16.39
C THR A 159 -0.56 -12.76 15.95
N ILE A 160 0.45 -12.27 16.68
CA ILE A 160 1.22 -11.08 16.30
C ILE A 160 1.92 -11.29 14.95
N GLY A 161 2.55 -12.45 14.75
CA GLY A 161 3.23 -12.80 13.51
C GLY A 161 2.29 -12.83 12.31
N LEU A 162 1.08 -13.40 12.48
CA LEU A 162 0.04 -13.40 11.47
C LEU A 162 -0.47 -11.98 11.16
N PHE A 163 -0.65 -11.15 12.19
CA PHE A 163 -1.06 -9.76 12.04
C PHE A 163 -0.01 -8.93 11.28
N ILE A 164 1.26 -8.99 11.69
CA ILE A 164 2.38 -8.31 11.01
C ILE A 164 2.53 -8.83 9.58
N SER A 165 2.38 -10.13 9.36
CA SER A 165 2.43 -10.73 8.02
C SER A 165 1.38 -10.12 7.08
N GLN A 166 0.15 -9.95 7.56
CA GLN A 166 -0.92 -9.34 6.78
C GLN A 166 -0.68 -7.85 6.50
N ILE A 167 -0.19 -7.09 7.49
CA ILE A 167 0.15 -5.67 7.30
C ILE A 167 1.28 -5.52 6.26
N ARG A 168 2.33 -6.33 6.36
CA ARG A 168 3.44 -6.31 5.39
C ARG A 168 3.02 -6.70 3.98
N ARG A 169 1.91 -7.43 3.82
CA ARG A 169 1.33 -7.78 2.53
C ARG A 169 0.35 -6.71 1.99
N GLY A 170 0.18 -5.59 2.70
CA GLY A 170 -0.61 -4.44 2.24
C GLY A 170 -2.07 -4.42 2.71
N ARG A 171 -2.46 -5.28 3.66
CA ARG A 171 -3.84 -5.31 4.18
C ARG A 171 -4.10 -4.19 5.18
N ARG A 172 -5.36 -3.74 5.23
CA ARG A 172 -5.83 -2.78 6.24
C ARG A 172 -5.72 -3.40 7.65
N PRO A 173 -5.20 -2.68 8.65
CA PRO A 173 -4.93 -3.23 9.97
C PRO A 173 -6.19 -3.71 10.70
N LEU A 174 -7.32 -3.02 10.55
CA LEU A 174 -8.58 -3.42 11.22
C LEU A 174 -9.12 -4.76 10.72
N VAL A 175 -9.11 -4.98 9.40
CA VAL A 175 -9.56 -6.24 8.80
C VAL A 175 -8.58 -7.36 9.15
N SER A 176 -7.28 -7.07 9.14
CA SER A 176 -6.24 -8.02 9.56
C SER A 176 -6.44 -8.51 10.98
N LEU A 177 -6.79 -7.60 11.91
CA LEU A 177 -7.04 -7.93 13.30
C LEU A 177 -8.25 -8.86 13.45
N GLY A 178 -9.30 -8.61 12.67
CA GLY A 178 -10.48 -9.48 12.61
C GLY A 178 -10.13 -10.90 12.18
N TRP A 179 -9.33 -11.05 11.12
CA TRP A 179 -8.89 -12.37 10.65
C TRP A 179 -7.96 -13.08 11.64
N SER A 180 -7.06 -12.36 12.32
CA SER A 180 -6.19 -12.96 13.33
C SER A 180 -6.98 -13.48 14.53
N ALA A 181 -7.94 -12.69 15.01
CA ALA A 181 -8.80 -13.10 16.12
C ALA A 181 -9.72 -14.27 15.72
N LEU A 182 -10.28 -14.22 14.51
CA LEU A 182 -11.15 -15.28 13.99
C LEU A 182 -10.41 -16.61 13.84
N LEU A 183 -9.21 -16.61 13.25
CA LEU A 183 -8.43 -17.84 13.09
C LEU A 183 -7.99 -18.42 14.44
N LEU A 184 -7.60 -17.57 15.39
CA LEU A 184 -7.27 -18.01 16.76
C LEU A 184 -8.49 -18.65 17.43
N ALA A 185 -9.65 -17.98 17.39
CA ALA A 185 -10.87 -18.46 18.02
C ALA A 185 -11.34 -19.79 17.44
N ILE A 186 -11.32 -19.93 16.11
CA ILE A 186 -11.64 -21.20 15.43
C ILE A 186 -10.63 -22.28 15.84
N GLY A 187 -9.34 -21.92 15.95
CA GLY A 187 -8.28 -22.84 16.35
C GLY A 187 -8.47 -23.42 17.74
N LEU A 188 -8.74 -22.56 18.72
CA LEU A 188 -9.01 -22.98 20.11
C LEU A 188 -10.31 -23.78 20.20
N ALA A 189 -11.36 -23.36 19.49
CA ALA A 189 -12.61 -24.11 19.43
C ALA A 189 -12.40 -25.53 18.88
N LEU A 190 -11.60 -25.68 17.82
CA LEU A 190 -11.22 -26.99 17.28
C LEU A 190 -10.38 -27.79 18.27
N GLY A 191 -9.46 -27.15 19.00
CA GLY A 191 -8.68 -27.78 20.07
C GLY A 191 -9.53 -28.32 21.20
N GLY A 192 -10.48 -27.53 21.69
CA GLY A 192 -11.43 -27.94 22.72
C GLY A 192 -12.36 -29.07 22.25
N LEU A 193 -12.81 -29.04 20.99
CA LEU A 193 -13.58 -30.14 20.41
C LEU A 193 -12.75 -31.41 20.27
N LEU A 194 -11.48 -31.29 19.90
CA LEU A 194 -10.55 -32.41 19.77
C LEU A 194 -10.32 -33.08 21.13
N LEU A 195 -10.17 -32.30 22.21
CA LEU A 195 -10.12 -32.83 23.58
C LEU A 195 -11.39 -33.61 23.97
N GLN A 196 -12.57 -33.16 23.54
CA GLN A 196 -13.83 -33.88 23.81
C GLN A 196 -13.94 -35.19 23.01
N LEU A 197 -13.41 -35.19 21.78
CA LEU A 197 -13.50 -36.35 20.90
C LEU A 197 -12.50 -37.44 21.26
N ILE A 198 -11.31 -37.04 21.73
CA ILE A 198 -10.30 -37.98 22.20
C ILE A 198 -10.54 -38.22 23.68
N SER A 199 -11.30 -39.27 24.00
CA SER A 199 -11.36 -39.83 25.36
C SER A 199 -9.99 -40.41 25.72
N LEU A 200 -9.07 -39.53 26.13
CA LEU A 200 -7.69 -39.89 26.45
C LEU A 200 -7.65 -40.67 27.77
N PRO A 201 -7.06 -41.88 27.80
CA PRO A 201 -6.62 -42.46 29.07
C PRO A 201 -5.59 -41.52 29.70
N THR A 202 -5.64 -41.37 31.02
CA THR A 202 -4.91 -40.37 31.83
C THR A 202 -3.38 -40.49 31.79
N GLU A 203 -2.83 -41.44 31.03
CA GLU A 203 -1.41 -41.77 30.89
C GLU A 203 -0.73 -41.08 29.68
N VAL A 204 -1.41 -40.16 29.01
CA VAL A 204 -0.82 -39.46 27.85
C VAL A 204 0.19 -38.41 28.30
N LEU A 205 1.37 -38.46 27.67
CA LEU A 205 2.53 -37.61 27.93
C LEU A 205 2.32 -36.12 27.64
N LEU A 206 1.19 -35.76 27.00
CA LEU A 206 0.88 -34.40 26.58
C LEU A 206 -0.22 -33.79 27.44
N ASN A 207 0.00 -32.57 27.91
CA ASN A 207 -0.98 -31.82 28.67
C ASN A 207 -2.18 -31.42 27.81
N PRO A 208 -3.38 -31.26 28.39
CA PRO A 208 -4.56 -30.82 27.66
C PRO A 208 -4.35 -29.49 26.93
N ASP A 209 -3.64 -28.54 27.56
CA ASP A 209 -3.32 -27.24 26.98
C ASP A 209 -2.46 -27.35 25.71
N GLN A 210 -1.54 -28.31 25.65
CA GLN A 210 -0.71 -28.55 24.45
C GLN A 210 -1.58 -29.10 23.31
N ILE A 211 -2.49 -30.03 23.63
CA ILE A 211 -3.39 -30.65 22.65
C ILE A 211 -4.37 -29.61 22.09
N GLU A 212 -4.88 -28.70 22.93
CA GLU A 212 -5.74 -27.61 22.51
C GLU A 212 -5.00 -26.58 21.62
N ALA A 213 -3.74 -26.29 21.92
CA ALA A 213 -2.96 -25.27 21.22
C ALA A 213 -2.49 -25.69 19.81
N ILE A 214 -2.30 -26.99 19.56
CA ILE A 214 -1.83 -27.51 18.25
C ILE A 214 -2.72 -27.04 17.08
N PRO A 215 -4.05 -27.26 17.06
CA PRO A 215 -4.90 -26.81 15.96
C PRO A 215 -4.91 -25.29 15.82
N ALA A 216 -4.83 -24.55 16.93
CA ALA A 216 -4.73 -23.09 16.89
C ALA A 216 -3.43 -22.62 16.20
N LEU A 217 -2.28 -23.18 16.56
CA LEU A 217 -1.01 -22.87 15.91
C LEU A 217 -0.98 -23.27 14.44
N LEU A 218 -1.59 -24.40 14.07
CA LEU A 218 -1.72 -24.81 12.68
C LEU A 218 -2.54 -23.81 11.87
N LEU A 219 -3.68 -23.34 12.39
CA LEU A 219 -4.47 -22.33 11.69
C LEU A 219 -3.74 -20.99 11.58
N LEU A 220 -2.99 -20.59 12.61
CA LEU A 220 -2.15 -19.39 12.54
C LEU A 220 -1.03 -19.56 11.49
N LEU A 221 -0.37 -20.71 11.43
CA LEU A 221 0.63 -21.02 10.40
C LEU A 221 0.01 -20.92 9.00
N ILE A 222 -1.10 -21.62 8.76
CA ILE A 222 -1.82 -21.63 7.49
C ILE A 222 -2.24 -20.20 7.11
N GLY A 223 -2.76 -19.44 8.08
CA GLY A 223 -3.10 -18.04 7.90
C GLY A 223 -1.90 -17.20 7.49
N THR A 224 -0.73 -17.40 8.10
CA THR A 224 0.49 -16.69 7.68
C THR A 224 0.94 -17.08 6.28
N LEU A 225 0.67 -18.29 5.81
CA LEU A 225 1.06 -18.75 4.48
C LEU A 225 0.11 -18.24 3.39
N LEU A 226 -1.20 -18.32 3.64
CA LEU A 226 -2.25 -18.13 2.64
C LEU A 226 -2.86 -16.72 2.62
N LEU A 227 -3.00 -16.03 3.76
CA LEU A 227 -3.65 -14.72 3.78
C LEU A 227 -2.69 -13.65 3.26
N ALA A 228 -3.05 -13.03 2.14
CA ALA A 228 -2.39 -11.85 1.58
C ALA A 228 -3.31 -10.64 1.55
#